data_AF-A0A6N9BH69-F1
#
_entry.id   AF-A0A6N9BH69-F1
#
_cell.length_a   1.000
_cell.length_b   1.000
_cell.length_c   1.000
_cell.angle_alpha   90.00
_cell.angle_beta   90.00
_cell.angle_gamma   90.00
#
_symmetry.space_group_name_H-M   'P 1'
#
loop_
_entity.id
_entity.type
_entity.pdbx_description
1 polymer ?
#
loop_
_entity_poly.entity_id
_entity_poly.type
_entity_poly.pdbx_seq_one_letter_code
_entity_poly.pdbx_strand_id
1 'polypeptide(L)'
;MSPPETPPLSFALSGGALLEAAAMVLVFVALLFLGSMVLPSRRITGPDAEGNERIYKLNGLALFLIAAVAAGLAQFFGWFSLSALYTHFAALFVAANAFAFALAGWLYWRGVRAPGAAPGFWRGYFCGVDAGPVRFGLDLKLFSYRPSLIGLALINASFAVVQWETYGELTLAMALYQAFTFLYVLNYFQFEQGMIHTWDIISERFGWMLVWGDYVLVPFFYCLPGWWLVHAPDPLSPAAAMAIVLLFAFGFWLFRGA
;
A
#
# COMPACT_ATOMS: atom_id res chain seq x y z
N MET A 1 18.78 -29.15 -16.88
CA MET A 1 17.75 -29.16 -15.83
C MET A 1 16.46 -28.72 -16.45
N SER A 2 15.43 -29.57 -16.42
CA SER A 2 14.06 -29.10 -16.67
C SER A 2 13.77 -27.95 -15.69
N PRO A 3 13.11 -26.86 -16.12
CA PRO A 3 12.67 -25.85 -15.17
C PRO A 3 11.86 -26.55 -14.07
N PRO A 4 12.04 -26.16 -12.79
CA PRO A 4 11.17 -26.67 -11.74
C PRO A 4 9.73 -26.42 -12.17
N GLU A 5 8.88 -27.45 -12.06
CA GLU A 5 7.44 -27.29 -12.32
C GLU A 5 6.97 -26.09 -11.50
N THR A 6 6.42 -25.09 -12.16
CA THR A 6 5.84 -23.94 -11.49
C THR A 6 4.77 -24.48 -10.55
N PRO A 7 4.89 -24.27 -9.22
CA PRO A 7 3.90 -24.78 -8.29
C PRO A 7 2.54 -24.27 -8.76
N PRO A 8 1.51 -25.12 -8.82
CA PRO A 8 0.20 -24.69 -9.28
C PRO A 8 -0.23 -23.48 -8.43
N LEU A 9 -0.74 -22.44 -9.09
CA LEU A 9 -1.38 -21.28 -8.46
C LEU A 9 -2.60 -21.78 -7.68
N SER A 10 -2.37 -22.38 -6.52
CA SER A 10 -3.42 -22.84 -5.62
C SER A 10 -3.94 -21.62 -4.87
N PHE A 11 -4.84 -20.88 -5.50
CA PHE A 11 -5.65 -19.86 -4.83
C PHE A 11 -6.69 -20.57 -3.96
N ALA A 12 -6.24 -21.24 -2.90
CA ALA A 12 -7.13 -21.87 -1.96
C ALA A 12 -7.86 -20.80 -1.14
N LEU A 13 -9.02 -20.36 -1.62
CA LEU A 13 -9.97 -19.53 -0.87
C LEU A 13 -10.74 -20.39 0.13
N SER A 14 -10.01 -21.04 1.04
CA SER A 14 -10.63 -21.75 2.15
C SER A 14 -11.13 -20.75 3.19
N GLY A 15 -12.13 -21.15 3.99
CA GLY A 15 -12.61 -20.31 5.09
C GLY A 15 -11.49 -19.95 6.08
N GLY A 16 -10.56 -20.87 6.35
CA GLY A 16 -9.39 -20.62 7.18
C GLY A 16 -8.46 -19.56 6.58
N ALA A 17 -8.11 -19.70 5.30
CA ALA A 17 -7.24 -18.74 4.61
C ALA A 17 -7.84 -17.33 4.56
N LEU A 18 -9.17 -17.22 4.43
CA LEU A 18 -9.88 -15.93 4.47
C LEU A 18 -9.85 -15.30 5.87
N LEU A 19 -10.01 -16.10 6.93
CA LEU A 19 -9.94 -15.61 8.31
C LEU A 19 -8.53 -15.13 8.66
N GLU A 20 -7.52 -15.89 8.27
CA GLU A 20 -6.11 -15.51 8.45
C GLU A 20 -5.80 -14.21 7.69
N ALA A 21 -6.18 -14.12 6.42
CA ALA A 21 -5.99 -12.91 5.62
C ALA A 21 -6.73 -11.70 6.20
N ALA A 22 -7.96 -11.87 6.68
CA ALA A 22 -8.70 -10.81 7.37
C ALA A 22 -7.98 -10.35 8.65
N ALA A 23 -7.48 -11.29 9.45
CA ALA A 23 -6.69 -10.97 10.64
C ALA A 23 -5.40 -10.22 10.27
N MET A 24 -4.68 -10.65 9.23
CA MET A 24 -3.48 -9.97 8.74
C MET A 24 -3.77 -8.53 8.31
N VAL A 25 -4.81 -8.29 7.51
CA VAL A 25 -5.22 -6.94 7.09
C VAL A 25 -5.57 -6.07 8.31
N LEU A 26 -6.39 -6.58 9.22
CA LEU A 26 -6.84 -5.82 10.39
C LEU A 26 -5.67 -5.49 11.35
N VAL A 27 -4.82 -6.47 11.64
CA VAL A 27 -3.63 -6.28 12.49
C VAL A 27 -2.66 -5.30 11.83
N PHE A 28 -2.39 -5.45 10.53
CA PHE A 28 -1.51 -4.56 9.79
C PHE A 28 -1.99 -3.11 9.84
N VAL A 29 -3.27 -2.86 9.49
CA VAL A 29 -3.84 -1.51 9.53
C VAL A 29 -3.87 -0.97 10.96
N ALA A 30 -4.21 -1.79 11.96
CA ALA A 30 -4.23 -1.38 13.36
C ALA A 30 -2.84 -1.00 13.89
N LEU A 31 -1.80 -1.79 13.59
CA LEU A 31 -0.42 -1.50 13.98
C LEU A 31 0.07 -0.19 13.34
N LEU A 32 -0.22 0.03 12.05
CA LEU A 32 0.12 1.29 11.39
C LEU A 32 -0.66 2.47 11.98
N PHE A 33 -1.93 2.29 12.33
CA PHE A 33 -2.74 3.33 12.97
C PHE A 33 -2.18 3.68 14.35
N LEU A 34 -1.86 2.68 15.18
CA LEU A 34 -1.24 2.88 16.49
C LEU A 34 0.13 3.54 16.39
N GLY A 35 0.99 3.06 15.48
CA GLY A 35 2.29 3.68 15.23
C GLY A 35 2.16 5.12 14.75
N SER A 36 1.16 5.42 13.91
CA SER A 36 0.84 6.79 13.47
C SER A 36 0.48 7.71 14.63
N MET A 37 -0.15 7.17 15.68
CA MET A 37 -0.50 7.92 16.88
C MET A 37 0.70 8.15 17.79
N VAL A 38 1.50 7.10 18.03
CA VAL A 38 2.52 7.04 19.10
C VAL A 38 3.88 7.56 18.65
N LEU A 39 4.29 7.30 17.40
CA LEU A 39 5.62 7.67 16.94
C LEU A 39 5.79 9.20 16.85
N PRO A 40 7.00 9.73 17.14
CA PRO A 40 7.30 11.13 16.92
C PRO A 40 6.93 11.56 15.51
N SER A 41 6.24 12.69 15.38
CA SER A 41 5.71 13.17 14.11
C SER A 41 6.05 14.64 13.91
N ARG A 42 6.44 15.01 12.69
CA ARG A 42 6.46 16.42 12.26
C ARG A 42 5.02 16.88 12.11
N ARG A 43 4.67 18.02 12.71
CA ARG A 43 3.34 18.62 12.57
C ARG A 43 3.43 19.74 11.56
N ILE A 44 2.67 19.63 10.48
CA ILE A 44 2.68 20.60 9.38
C ILE A 44 1.26 21.08 9.15
N THR A 45 1.10 22.40 9.01
CA THR A 45 -0.17 23.00 8.62
C THR A 45 -0.35 22.92 7.12
N GLY A 46 -1.52 22.47 6.68
CA GLY A 46 -1.91 22.45 5.27
C GLY A 46 -3.41 22.72 5.12
N PRO A 47 -3.88 22.93 3.89
CA PRO A 47 -5.31 23.07 3.62
C PRO A 47 -6.05 21.75 3.89
N ASP A 48 -7.32 21.84 4.27
CA ASP A 48 -8.26 20.73 4.20
C ASP A 48 -9.25 20.89 3.05
N ALA A 49 -10.10 19.88 2.85
CA ALA A 49 -11.07 19.85 1.76
C ALA A 49 -12.18 20.92 1.84
N GLU A 50 -12.27 21.63 2.96
CA GLU A 50 -13.23 22.72 3.16
C GLU A 50 -12.56 24.10 3.01
N GLY A 51 -11.26 24.13 2.69
CA GLY A 51 -10.46 25.34 2.55
C GLY A 51 -9.94 25.91 3.87
N ASN A 52 -10.11 25.18 4.99
CA ASN A 52 -9.59 25.59 6.29
C ASN A 52 -8.14 25.12 6.48
N GLU A 53 -7.41 25.75 7.40
CA GLU A 53 -6.11 25.25 7.82
C GLU A 53 -6.23 24.09 8.82
N ARG A 54 -5.45 23.04 8.59
CA ARG A 54 -5.41 21.83 9.41
C ARG A 54 -3.97 21.42 9.71
N ILE A 55 -3.75 20.92 10.92
CA ILE A 55 -2.46 20.34 11.32
C ILE A 55 -2.44 18.84 11.00
N TYR A 56 -1.50 18.43 10.16
CA TYR A 56 -1.25 17.04 9.78
C TYR A 56 -0.05 16.47 10.55
N LYS A 57 -0.19 15.22 11.04
CA LYS A 57 0.90 14.48 11.69
C LYS A 57 1.64 13.63 10.67
N LEU A 58 2.86 14.02 10.34
CA LEU A 58 3.70 13.35 9.35
C LEU A 58 4.76 12.51 10.05
N ASN A 59 4.57 11.19 10.02
CA ASN A 59 5.50 10.18 10.49
C ASN A 59 5.50 8.93 9.58
N GLY A 60 5.04 9.07 8.34
CA GLY A 60 4.95 7.97 7.37
C GLY A 60 6.32 7.35 7.06
N LEU A 61 7.38 8.16 6.94
CA LEU A 61 8.74 7.65 6.72
C LEU A 61 9.24 6.78 7.89
N ALA A 62 9.02 7.22 9.13
CA ALA A 62 9.42 6.43 10.29
C ALA A 62 8.65 5.10 10.34
N LEU A 63 7.34 5.13 10.08
CA LEU A 63 6.50 3.93 10.00
C LEU A 63 6.96 2.97 8.91
N PHE A 64 7.22 3.48 7.71
CA PHE A 64 7.69 2.68 6.58
C PHE A 64 9.02 1.99 6.90
N LEU A 65 10.00 2.73 7.43
CA LEU A 65 11.31 2.17 7.77
C LEU A 65 11.20 1.13 8.89
N ILE A 66 10.38 1.39 9.92
CA ILE A 66 10.13 0.41 10.99
C ILE A 66 9.48 -0.85 10.43
N ALA A 67 8.46 -0.71 9.58
CA ALA A 67 7.78 -1.85 8.96
C ALA A 67 8.72 -2.66 8.06
N ALA A 68 9.54 -1.99 7.22
CA ALA A 68 10.50 -2.63 6.34
C ALA A 68 11.59 -3.38 7.13
N VAL A 69 12.15 -2.77 8.18
CA VAL A 69 13.15 -3.41 9.04
C VAL A 69 12.53 -4.57 9.81
N ALA A 70 11.34 -4.41 10.40
CA ALA A 70 10.66 -5.47 11.12
C ALA A 70 10.36 -6.67 10.19
N ALA A 71 9.88 -6.43 8.98
CA ALA A 71 9.64 -7.45 7.97
C ALA A 71 10.95 -8.17 7.56
N GLY A 72 12.02 -7.41 7.31
CA GLY A 72 13.33 -7.97 6.96
C GLY A 72 13.93 -8.82 8.08
N LEU A 73 13.84 -8.39 9.33
CA LEU A 73 14.29 -9.15 10.50
C LEU A 73 13.43 -10.40 10.71
N ALA A 74 12.10 -10.30 10.56
CA ALA A 74 11.20 -11.44 10.70
C ALA A 74 11.48 -12.52 9.64
N GLN A 75 11.77 -12.12 8.39
CA GLN A 75 12.23 -13.03 7.33
C GLN A 75 13.59 -13.64 7.68
N PHE A 76 14.57 -12.80 8.07
CA PHE A 76 15.94 -13.24 8.32
C PHE A 76 16.06 -14.24 9.48
N PHE A 77 15.35 -13.98 10.59
CA PHE A 77 15.32 -14.87 11.75
C PHE A 77 14.29 -16.00 11.63
N GLY A 78 13.53 -16.08 10.54
CA GLY A 78 12.50 -17.10 10.32
C GLY A 78 11.29 -16.99 11.27
N TRP A 79 11.05 -15.82 11.87
CA TRP A 79 9.86 -15.58 12.70
C TRP A 79 8.59 -15.51 11.85
N PHE A 80 8.70 -14.99 10.64
CA PHE A 80 7.61 -14.91 9.67
C PHE A 80 8.19 -14.89 8.25
N SER A 81 7.78 -15.84 7.41
CA SER A 81 8.16 -15.82 5.99
C SER A 81 7.26 -14.86 5.22
N LEU A 82 7.86 -13.89 4.52
CA LEU A 82 7.15 -12.97 3.64
C LEU A 82 6.47 -13.69 2.48
N SER A 83 6.93 -14.89 2.09
CA SER A 83 6.24 -15.72 1.09
C SER A 83 4.78 -16.02 1.45
N ALA A 84 4.42 -15.96 2.75
CA ALA A 84 3.03 -16.07 3.18
C ALA A 84 2.13 -15.01 2.52
N LEU A 85 2.62 -13.80 2.27
CA LEU A 85 1.83 -12.76 1.58
C LEU A 85 1.50 -13.16 0.14
N TYR A 86 2.42 -13.84 -0.54
CA TYR A 86 2.19 -14.40 -1.88
C TYR A 86 1.22 -15.58 -1.84
N THR A 87 1.42 -16.51 -0.91
CA THR A 87 0.52 -17.67 -0.73
C THR A 87 -0.91 -17.25 -0.43
N HIS A 88 -1.10 -16.23 0.41
CA HIS A 88 -2.42 -15.69 0.76
C HIS A 88 -2.88 -14.57 -0.18
N PHE A 89 -2.21 -14.31 -1.31
CA PHE A 89 -2.48 -13.11 -2.13
C PHE A 89 -3.97 -12.93 -2.50
N ALA A 90 -4.63 -13.99 -2.97
CA ALA A 90 -6.06 -13.93 -3.31
C ALA A 90 -6.95 -13.73 -2.07
N ALA A 91 -6.63 -14.38 -0.95
CA ALA A 91 -7.38 -14.22 0.30
C ALA A 91 -7.20 -12.81 0.87
N LEU A 92 -5.98 -12.24 0.81
CA LEU A 92 -5.67 -10.86 1.17
C LEU A 92 -6.42 -9.88 0.28
N PHE A 93 -6.50 -10.12 -1.03
CA PHE A 93 -7.28 -9.30 -1.94
C PHE A 93 -8.77 -9.27 -1.57
N VAL A 94 -9.36 -10.45 -1.28
CA VAL A 94 -10.76 -10.54 -0.82
C VAL A 94 -10.96 -9.83 0.53
N ALA A 95 -10.04 -10.05 1.48
CA ALA A 95 -10.09 -9.41 2.79
C ALA A 95 -9.95 -7.88 2.69
N ALA A 96 -9.06 -7.37 1.84
CA ALA A 96 -8.87 -5.94 1.60
C ALA A 96 -10.12 -5.30 0.97
N ASN A 97 -10.78 -5.99 0.02
CA ASN A 97 -12.06 -5.53 -0.52
C ASN A 97 -13.13 -5.47 0.58
N ALA A 98 -13.30 -6.52 1.38
CA ALA A 98 -14.25 -6.54 2.48
C ALA A 98 -13.98 -5.40 3.49
N PHE A 99 -12.71 -5.17 3.82
CA PHE A 99 -12.28 -4.05 4.66
C PHE A 99 -12.65 -2.70 4.02
N ALA A 100 -12.37 -2.49 2.73
CA ALA A 100 -12.69 -1.25 2.02
C ALA A 100 -14.20 -0.97 1.98
N PHE A 101 -15.02 -1.99 1.71
CA PHE A 101 -16.49 -1.87 1.78
C PHE A 101 -16.97 -1.51 3.20
N ALA A 102 -16.42 -2.18 4.23
CA ALA A 102 -16.80 -1.92 5.62
C ALA A 102 -16.39 -0.51 6.08
N LEU A 103 -15.15 -0.09 5.78
CA LEU A 103 -14.63 1.24 6.12
C LEU A 103 -15.43 2.34 5.43
N ALA A 104 -15.71 2.21 4.13
CA ALA A 104 -16.55 3.16 3.40
C ALA A 104 -17.98 3.22 3.94
N GLY A 105 -18.57 2.07 4.30
CA GLY A 105 -19.89 2.01 4.94
C GLY A 105 -19.92 2.73 6.29
N TRP A 106 -18.89 2.53 7.12
CA TRP A 106 -18.73 3.24 8.38
C TRP A 106 -18.56 4.76 8.18
N LEU A 107 -17.73 5.19 7.21
CA LEU A 107 -17.55 6.59 6.85
C LEU A 107 -18.86 7.24 6.39
N TYR A 108 -19.60 6.56 5.52
CA TYR A 108 -20.91 7.01 5.06
C TYR A 108 -21.89 7.17 6.22
N TRP A 109 -22.05 6.13 7.05
CA TRP A 109 -22.94 6.13 8.20
C TRP A 109 -22.61 7.22 9.22
N ARG A 110 -21.31 7.45 9.48
CA ARG A 110 -20.85 8.56 10.33
C ARG A 110 -21.19 9.90 9.71
N GLY A 111 -20.94 10.07 8.42
CA GLY A 111 -21.15 11.34 7.71
C GLY A 111 -22.63 11.74 7.60
N VAL A 112 -23.54 10.79 7.32
CA VAL A 112 -24.98 11.10 7.20
C VAL A 112 -25.65 11.46 8.54
N ARG A 113 -24.99 11.17 9.66
CA ARG A 113 -25.44 11.58 10.99
C ARG A 113 -25.03 13.01 11.34
N ALA A 114 -24.14 13.62 10.57
CA ALA A 114 -23.76 15.02 10.76
C ALA A 114 -24.89 15.95 10.24
N PRO A 115 -25.19 17.07 10.94
CA PRO A 115 -26.19 18.03 10.49
C PRO A 115 -25.87 18.55 9.07
N GLY A 116 -26.87 18.56 8.18
CA GLY A 116 -26.71 19.08 6.80
C GLY A 116 -26.27 18.05 5.75
N ALA A 117 -26.13 16.78 6.09
CA ALA A 117 -25.78 15.73 5.13
C ALA A 117 -27.00 15.28 4.30
N ALA A 118 -27.05 15.68 3.02
CA ALA A 118 -28.06 15.22 2.06
C ALA A 118 -27.52 14.66 0.72
N PRO A 119 -26.40 13.90 0.67
CA PRO A 119 -26.09 13.15 -0.54
C PRO A 119 -26.99 11.91 -0.63
N GLY A 120 -27.52 11.61 -1.83
CA GLY A 120 -28.15 10.31 -2.08
C GLY A 120 -27.17 9.17 -1.82
N PHE A 121 -27.67 7.99 -1.40
CA PHE A 121 -26.85 6.86 -0.95
C PHE A 121 -25.66 6.56 -1.87
N TRP A 122 -25.90 6.38 -3.17
CA TRP A 122 -24.84 6.04 -4.12
C TRP A 122 -23.72 7.09 -4.19
N ARG A 123 -24.09 8.37 -4.26
CA ARG A 123 -23.12 9.47 -4.30
C ARG A 123 -22.38 9.61 -2.98
N GLY A 124 -23.10 9.54 -1.85
CA GLY A 124 -22.50 9.70 -0.53
C GLY A 124 -21.58 8.53 -0.16
N TYR A 125 -21.93 7.31 -0.54
CA TYR A 125 -21.10 6.13 -0.32
C TYR A 125 -19.87 6.13 -1.24
N PHE A 126 -20.06 6.39 -2.54
CA PHE A 126 -18.97 6.34 -3.51
C PHE A 126 -17.99 7.51 -3.37
N CYS A 127 -18.50 8.75 -3.38
CA CYS A 127 -17.68 9.96 -3.32
C CYS A 127 -17.37 10.39 -1.88
N GLY A 128 -18.09 9.89 -0.88
CA GLY A 128 -17.92 10.28 0.52
C GLY A 128 -18.86 11.41 0.96
N VAL A 129 -19.09 11.47 2.27
CA VAL A 129 -19.87 12.52 2.95
C VAL A 129 -18.97 13.40 3.81
N ASP A 130 -17.95 12.85 4.45
CA ASP A 130 -17.00 13.65 5.22
C ASP A 130 -15.85 14.09 4.30
N ALA A 131 -15.55 15.39 4.28
CA ALA A 131 -14.50 15.96 3.46
C ALA A 131 -13.10 15.67 4.02
N GLY A 132 -12.98 15.38 5.32
CA GLY A 132 -11.68 15.09 5.94
C GLY A 132 -11.90 14.46 7.31
N PRO A 133 -12.34 13.20 7.39
CA PRO A 133 -12.68 12.58 8.66
C PRO A 133 -11.42 12.41 9.52
N VAL A 134 -11.45 12.98 10.72
CA VAL A 134 -10.38 12.86 11.71
C VAL A 134 -10.76 11.83 12.78
N ARG A 135 -9.79 11.03 13.21
CA ARG A 135 -9.91 10.13 14.35
C ARG A 135 -8.65 10.17 15.20
N PHE A 136 -8.79 10.47 16.50
CA PHE A 136 -7.67 10.55 17.45
C PHE A 136 -6.52 11.46 16.99
N GLY A 137 -6.85 12.56 16.29
CA GLY A 137 -5.87 13.51 15.75
C GLY A 137 -5.12 13.02 14.50
N LEU A 138 -5.59 11.93 13.86
CA LEU A 138 -5.14 11.49 12.55
C LEU A 138 -6.20 11.80 11.49
N ASP A 139 -5.76 12.43 10.41
CA ASP A 139 -6.55 12.55 9.19
C ASP A 139 -6.62 11.18 8.50
N LEU A 140 -7.83 10.66 8.28
CA LEU A 140 -7.99 9.30 7.76
C LEU A 140 -7.66 9.18 6.28
N LYS A 141 -7.73 10.26 5.49
CA LYS A 141 -7.30 10.22 4.09
C LYS A 141 -5.78 10.09 4.05
N LEU A 142 -5.08 10.99 4.72
CA LEU A 142 -3.63 10.96 4.76
C LEU A 142 -3.11 9.65 5.38
N PHE A 143 -3.78 9.16 6.42
CA PHE A 143 -3.46 7.87 7.01
C PHE A 143 -3.57 6.73 5.99
N SER A 144 -4.56 6.74 5.10
CA SER A 144 -4.85 5.62 4.19
C SER A 144 -3.77 5.36 3.14
N TYR A 145 -2.99 6.37 2.77
CA TYR A 145 -1.79 6.17 1.96
C TYR A 145 -0.72 5.30 2.64
N ARG A 146 -0.71 5.23 3.97
CA ARG A 146 0.29 4.45 4.73
C ARG A 146 0.09 2.95 4.57
N PRO A 147 -1.05 2.34 4.97
CA PRO A 147 -1.30 0.93 4.70
C PRO A 147 -1.30 0.63 3.20
N SER A 148 -1.66 1.60 2.35
CA SER A 148 -1.56 1.48 0.90
C SER A 148 -0.13 1.19 0.42
N LEU A 149 0.78 2.15 0.61
CA LEU A 149 2.12 2.08 0.04
C LEU A 149 3.06 1.17 0.85
N ILE A 150 2.89 1.08 2.17
CA ILE A 150 3.62 0.09 2.98
C ILE A 150 3.14 -1.32 2.61
N GLY A 151 1.84 -1.51 2.40
CA GLY A 151 1.28 -2.79 1.95
C GLY A 151 1.84 -3.21 0.59
N LEU A 152 1.87 -2.28 -0.38
CA LEU A 152 2.52 -2.47 -1.68
C LEU A 152 3.98 -2.91 -1.53
N ALA A 153 4.76 -2.23 -0.68
CA ALA A 153 6.17 -2.57 -0.47
C ALA A 153 6.36 -3.98 0.12
N LEU A 154 5.53 -4.37 1.09
CA LEU A 154 5.61 -5.70 1.72
C LEU A 154 5.19 -6.81 0.76
N ILE A 155 4.12 -6.60 -0.01
CA ILE A 155 3.67 -7.53 -1.05
C ILE A 155 4.77 -7.67 -2.12
N ASN A 156 5.36 -6.58 -2.59
CA ASN A 156 6.46 -6.65 -3.56
C ASN A 156 7.66 -7.42 -2.99
N ALA A 157 8.05 -7.17 -1.74
CA ALA A 157 9.13 -7.90 -1.10
C ALA A 157 8.86 -9.42 -1.03
N SER A 158 7.60 -9.82 -0.83
CA SER A 158 7.22 -11.25 -0.85
C SER A 158 7.55 -11.93 -2.17
N PHE A 159 7.43 -11.24 -3.31
CA PHE A 159 7.74 -11.80 -4.61
C PHE A 159 9.23 -12.12 -4.78
N ALA A 160 10.10 -11.27 -4.23
CA ALA A 160 11.54 -11.53 -4.22
C ALA A 160 11.88 -12.75 -3.35
N VAL A 161 11.24 -12.89 -2.18
CA VAL A 161 11.42 -14.06 -1.30
C VAL A 161 10.94 -15.33 -2.00
N VAL A 162 9.76 -15.32 -2.62
CA VAL A 162 9.23 -16.48 -3.34
C VAL A 162 10.14 -16.87 -4.50
N GLN A 163 10.64 -15.90 -5.29
CA GLN A 163 11.56 -16.22 -6.39
C GLN A 163 12.87 -16.82 -5.87
N TRP A 164 13.43 -16.28 -4.79
CA TRP A 164 14.61 -16.83 -4.14
C TRP A 164 14.38 -18.25 -3.61
N GLU A 165 13.26 -18.49 -2.93
CA GLU A 165 12.89 -19.81 -2.40
C GLU A 165 12.63 -20.84 -3.52
N THR A 166 12.09 -20.40 -4.67
CA THR A 166 11.75 -21.28 -5.80
C THR A 166 12.96 -21.64 -6.66
N TYR A 167 13.83 -20.67 -6.96
CA TYR A 167 14.93 -20.85 -7.93
C TYR A 167 16.32 -20.83 -7.28
N GLY A 168 16.44 -20.46 -6.01
CA GLY A 168 17.73 -20.28 -5.33
C GLY A 168 18.50 -19.03 -5.77
N GLU A 169 17.90 -18.20 -6.63
CA GLU A 169 18.48 -16.96 -7.12
C GLU A 169 17.39 -15.91 -7.37
N LEU A 170 17.79 -14.63 -7.35
CA LEU A 170 16.93 -13.51 -7.72
C LEU A 170 17.31 -13.05 -9.12
N THR A 171 16.35 -13.01 -10.04
CA THR A 171 16.64 -12.60 -11.42
C THR A 171 16.97 -11.11 -11.47
N LEU A 172 17.77 -10.69 -12.46
CA LEU A 172 18.10 -9.27 -12.63
C LEU A 172 16.83 -8.40 -12.79
N ALA A 173 15.82 -8.91 -13.49
CA ALA A 173 14.55 -8.21 -13.67
C ALA A 173 13.82 -8.01 -12.33
N MET A 174 13.75 -9.04 -11.48
CA MET A 174 13.15 -8.93 -10.15
C MET A 174 13.95 -7.98 -9.26
N ALA A 175 15.29 -8.07 -9.25
CA ALA A 175 16.13 -7.18 -8.48
C ALA A 175 15.92 -5.69 -8.83
N LEU A 176 15.87 -5.38 -10.14
CA LEU A 176 15.57 -4.03 -10.61
C LEU A 176 14.15 -3.58 -10.23
N TYR A 177 13.15 -4.47 -10.36
CA TYR A 177 11.78 -4.17 -9.94
C TYR A 177 11.69 -3.83 -8.45
N GLN A 178 12.34 -4.60 -7.58
CA GLN A 178 12.39 -4.32 -6.14
C GLN A 178 13.08 -2.98 -5.86
N ALA A 179 14.21 -2.70 -6.51
CA ALA A 179 14.94 -1.45 -6.33
C ALA A 179 14.08 -0.24 -6.74
N PHE A 180 13.43 -0.28 -7.90
CA PHE A 180 12.60 0.83 -8.39
C PHE A 180 11.35 1.05 -7.55
N THR A 181 10.66 -0.04 -7.16
CA THR A 181 9.46 0.07 -6.32
C THR A 181 9.81 0.55 -4.91
N PHE A 182 10.92 0.09 -4.33
CA PHE A 182 11.42 0.61 -3.06
C PHE A 182 11.76 2.09 -3.14
N LEU A 183 12.49 2.53 -4.17
CA LEU A 183 12.83 3.94 -4.37
C LEU A 183 11.56 4.80 -4.55
N TYR A 184 10.58 4.30 -5.30
CA TYR A 184 9.28 4.98 -5.47
C TYR A 184 8.56 5.19 -4.13
N VAL A 185 8.40 4.13 -3.32
CA VAL A 185 7.72 4.19 -2.02
C VAL A 185 8.51 5.02 -1.01
N LEU A 186 9.85 4.86 -0.96
CA LEU A 186 10.71 5.65 -0.08
C LEU A 186 10.60 7.14 -0.42
N ASN A 187 10.66 7.49 -1.69
CA ASN A 187 10.55 8.86 -2.15
C ASN A 187 9.17 9.45 -1.80
N TYR A 188 8.07 8.69 -1.91
CA TYR A 188 6.78 9.14 -1.40
C TYR A 188 6.87 9.55 0.07
N PHE A 189 7.39 8.68 0.95
CA PHE A 189 7.41 8.94 2.38
C PHE A 189 8.41 10.03 2.80
N GLN A 190 9.52 10.18 2.08
CA GLN A 190 10.45 11.30 2.27
C GLN A 190 9.77 12.65 2.01
N PHE A 191 8.85 12.69 1.04
CA PHE A 191 8.10 13.87 0.65
C PHE A 191 6.60 13.79 1.01
N GLU A 192 6.27 13.09 2.11
CA GLU A 192 4.89 12.91 2.61
C GLU A 192 4.16 14.26 2.76
N GLN A 193 4.90 15.33 3.07
CA GLN A 193 4.36 16.69 3.15
C GLN A 193 3.68 17.14 1.84
N GLY A 194 4.21 16.78 0.67
CA GLY A 194 3.59 17.17 -0.60
C GLY A 194 2.18 16.61 -0.77
N MET A 195 1.86 15.51 -0.08
CA MET A 195 0.57 14.84 -0.18
C MET A 195 -0.57 15.62 0.46
N ILE A 196 -0.29 16.50 1.43
CA ILE A 196 -1.35 17.33 2.03
C ILE A 196 -1.88 18.39 1.06
N HIS A 197 -1.24 18.55 -0.10
CA HIS A 197 -1.62 19.50 -1.15
C HIS A 197 -2.19 18.80 -2.39
N THR A 198 -2.34 17.48 -2.38
CA THR A 198 -2.94 16.75 -3.52
C THR A 198 -4.45 16.94 -3.54
N TRP A 199 -5.02 16.78 -4.74
CA TRP A 199 -6.46 16.93 -4.98
C TRP A 199 -7.31 16.04 -4.06
N ASP A 200 -6.89 14.80 -3.83
CA ASP A 200 -7.54 13.84 -2.93
C ASP A 200 -7.72 14.42 -1.51
N ILE A 201 -6.72 15.16 -1.00
CA ILE A 201 -6.76 15.78 0.32
C ILE A 201 -7.58 17.08 0.31
N ILE A 202 -7.33 17.97 -0.65
CA ILE A 202 -7.81 19.36 -0.62
C ILE A 202 -9.17 19.59 -1.30
N SER A 203 -9.69 18.62 -2.05
CA SER A 203 -10.90 18.80 -2.84
C SER A 203 -11.89 17.65 -2.70
N GLU A 204 -11.41 16.41 -2.69
CA GLU A 204 -12.31 15.26 -2.70
C GLU A 204 -12.90 14.97 -1.32
N ARG A 205 -14.00 14.23 -1.23
CA ARG A 205 -14.53 13.73 0.05
C ARG A 205 -14.07 12.28 0.22
N PHE A 206 -14.00 11.80 1.47
CA PHE A 206 -13.48 10.47 1.74
C PHE A 206 -14.60 9.42 1.69
N GLY A 207 -14.73 8.77 0.53
CA GLY A 207 -15.69 7.70 0.26
C GLY A 207 -15.05 6.43 -0.28
N TRP A 208 -15.89 5.50 -0.74
CA TRP A 208 -15.44 4.20 -1.25
C TRP A 208 -14.42 4.31 -2.38
N MET A 209 -14.52 5.31 -3.28
CA MET A 209 -13.57 5.49 -4.37
C MET A 209 -12.12 5.62 -3.86
N LEU A 210 -11.88 6.53 -2.91
CA LEU A 210 -10.57 6.76 -2.33
C LEU A 210 -10.14 5.59 -1.43
N VAL A 211 -11.06 5.08 -0.59
CA VAL A 211 -10.77 3.92 0.28
C VAL A 211 -10.38 2.69 -0.55
N TRP A 212 -11.11 2.37 -1.61
CA TRP A 212 -10.78 1.23 -2.47
C TRP A 212 -9.48 1.47 -3.23
N GLY A 213 -9.25 2.71 -3.70
CA GLY A 213 -7.98 3.13 -4.29
C GLY A 213 -6.79 2.84 -3.38
N ASP A 214 -6.86 3.30 -2.13
CA ASP A 214 -5.78 3.17 -1.16
C ASP A 214 -5.58 1.73 -0.70
N TYR A 215 -6.64 1.03 -0.28
CA TYR A 215 -6.49 -0.27 0.40
C TYR A 215 -6.50 -1.47 -0.56
N VAL A 216 -6.94 -1.30 -1.81
CA VAL A 216 -7.09 -2.40 -2.78
C VAL A 216 -6.35 -2.11 -4.08
N LEU A 217 -6.62 -0.99 -4.75
CA LEU A 217 -6.02 -0.73 -6.06
C LEU A 217 -4.49 -0.68 -5.97
N VAL A 218 -3.94 0.19 -5.12
CA VAL A 218 -2.50 0.40 -5.05
C VAL A 218 -1.76 -0.88 -4.60
N PRO A 219 -2.12 -1.57 -3.51
CA PRO A 219 -1.34 -2.72 -3.05
C PRO A 219 -1.40 -3.93 -3.99
N PHE A 220 -2.53 -4.14 -4.69
CA PHE A 220 -2.77 -5.37 -5.45
C PHE A 220 -2.67 -5.21 -6.97
N PHE A 221 -2.81 -3.99 -7.52
CA PHE A 221 -2.66 -3.77 -8.96
C PHE A 221 -1.27 -3.22 -9.31
N TYR A 222 -0.66 -2.37 -8.46
CA TYR A 222 0.67 -1.82 -8.77
C TYR A 222 1.77 -2.88 -8.58
N CYS A 223 1.46 -3.97 -7.88
CA CYS A 223 2.34 -5.11 -7.65
C CYS A 223 2.33 -6.15 -8.79
N LEU A 224 1.40 -6.04 -9.76
CA LEU A 224 1.21 -7.06 -10.81
C LEU A 224 2.47 -7.36 -11.63
N PRO A 225 3.33 -6.39 -11.99
CA PRO A 225 4.58 -6.72 -12.68
C PRO A 225 5.49 -7.62 -11.84
N GLY A 226 5.59 -7.37 -10.53
CA GLY A 226 6.33 -8.22 -9.61
C GLY A 226 5.72 -9.61 -9.48
N TRP A 227 4.39 -9.69 -9.38
CA TRP A 227 3.65 -10.95 -9.32
C TRP A 227 3.90 -11.82 -10.56
N TRP A 228 3.95 -11.21 -11.75
CA TRP A 228 4.30 -11.90 -12.99
C TRP A 228 5.77 -12.31 -13.02
N LEU A 229 6.68 -11.43 -12.60
CA LEU A 229 8.13 -11.70 -12.58
C LEU A 229 8.51 -12.90 -11.69
N VAL A 230 7.72 -13.24 -10.67
CA VAL A 230 7.94 -14.45 -9.85
C VAL A 230 8.11 -15.68 -10.74
N HIS A 231 7.26 -15.83 -11.76
CA HIS A 231 7.23 -17.02 -12.64
C HIS A 231 7.89 -16.80 -14.00
N ALA A 232 8.56 -15.66 -14.20
CA ALA A 232 9.25 -15.32 -15.44
C ALA A 232 10.77 -15.21 -15.19
N PRO A 233 11.48 -16.35 -15.02
CA PRO A 233 12.91 -16.36 -14.71
C PRO A 233 13.81 -16.07 -15.92
N ASP A 234 13.25 -15.60 -17.05
CA ASP A 234 14.02 -15.33 -18.25
C ASP A 234 15.09 -14.25 -18.01
N PRO A 235 16.34 -14.48 -18.47
CA PRO A 235 17.43 -13.54 -18.23
C PRO A 235 17.21 -12.23 -18.99
N LEU A 236 17.25 -11.12 -18.27
CA LEU A 236 17.23 -9.78 -18.84
C LEU A 236 18.60 -9.44 -19.42
N SER A 237 18.67 -9.11 -20.70
CA SER A 237 19.94 -8.74 -21.34
C SER A 237 20.54 -7.47 -20.69
N PRO A 238 21.87 -7.35 -20.57
CA PRO A 238 22.51 -6.17 -19.98
C PRO A 238 22.12 -4.86 -20.67
N ALA A 239 21.92 -4.89 -21.99
CA ALA A 239 21.48 -3.73 -22.76
C ALA A 239 20.04 -3.31 -22.39
N ALA A 240 19.12 -4.26 -22.25
CA ALA A 240 17.75 -3.98 -21.81
C ALA A 240 17.72 -3.47 -20.36
N ALA A 241 18.49 -4.10 -19.46
CA ALA A 241 18.63 -3.65 -18.08
C ALA A 241 19.14 -2.20 -18.00
N MET A 242 20.19 -1.87 -18.76
CA MET A 242 20.74 -0.51 -18.83
C MET A 242 19.69 0.49 -19.34
N ALA A 243 18.97 0.15 -20.41
CA ALA A 243 17.93 1.02 -20.95
C ALA A 243 16.81 1.29 -19.93
N ILE A 244 16.38 0.26 -19.19
CA ILE A 244 15.37 0.41 -18.12
C ILE A 244 15.89 1.28 -16.98
N VAL A 245 17.14 1.07 -16.53
CA VAL A 245 17.75 1.89 -15.47
C VAL A 245 17.85 3.35 -15.88
N LEU A 246 18.29 3.63 -17.11
CA LEU A 246 18.37 5.00 -17.63
C LEU A 246 16.98 5.64 -17.75
N LEU A 247 15.99 4.88 -18.21
CA LEU A 247 14.61 5.35 -18.29
C LEU A 247 14.05 5.70 -16.90
N PHE A 248 14.25 4.83 -15.91
CA PHE A 248 13.84 5.10 -14.53
C PHE A 248 14.56 6.33 -13.96
N ALA A 249 15.90 6.39 -14.10
CA ALA A 249 16.69 7.50 -13.58
C ALA A 249 16.30 8.85 -14.20
N PHE A 250 16.09 8.87 -15.52
CA PHE A 250 15.64 10.06 -16.23
C PHE A 250 14.23 10.49 -15.79
N GLY A 251 13.29 9.54 -15.72
CA GLY A 251 11.93 9.81 -15.24
C GLY A 251 11.89 10.31 -13.80
N PHE A 252 12.71 9.69 -12.92
CA PHE A 252 12.82 10.10 -11.52
C PHE A 252 13.45 11.49 -11.38
N TRP A 253 14.48 11.79 -12.17
CA TRP A 253 15.09 13.11 -12.23
C TRP A 253 14.10 14.18 -12.69
N LEU A 254 13.33 13.93 -13.76
CA LEU A 254 12.28 14.86 -14.20
C LEU A 254 11.20 15.05 -13.14
N PHE A 255 10.69 13.96 -12.58
CA PHE A 255 9.61 13.98 -11.58
C PHE A 255 9.99 14.74 -10.30
N ARG A 256 11.26 14.67 -9.89
CA ARG A 256 11.74 15.31 -8.66
C ARG A 256 12.41 16.66 -8.89
N GLY A 257 12.92 16.89 -10.10
CA GLY A 257 13.64 18.11 -10.47
C GLY A 257 12.75 19.25 -10.96
N ALA A 258 11.51 18.96 -11.36
CA ALA A 258 10.48 19.94 -11.69
C ALA A 258 9.76 20.45 -10.43
#